data_AF-A0A968BVT6-F1
#
_entry.id   AF-A0A968BVT6-F1
#
_cell.length_a   1.000
_cell.length_b   1.000
_cell.length_c   1.000
_cell.angle_alpha   90.00
_cell.angle_beta   90.00
_cell.angle_gamma   90.00
#
_symmetry.space_group_name_H-M   'P 1'
#
loop_
_entity.id
_entity.type
_entity.pdbx_description
1 polymer ?
#
loop_
_entity_poly.entity_id
_entity_poly.type
_entity_poly.pdbx_seq_one_letter_code
_entity_poly.pdbx_strand_id
1 'polypeptide(L)'
;MTESARQLAEADDELRVTALEEILLSAYDGRLDLLMVASDEYVWGSFDPSERQAIISAERAPGDEDLLDRAAVEALRRGTRVHLAEADRIPGESGAAGLLRYSLT
;
A
#
# COMPACT_ATOMS: atom_id res chain seq x y z
N MET A 1 -6.12 7.32 17.73
CA MET A 1 -6.10 6.15 16.82
C MET A 1 -7.38 6.14 16.02
N THR A 2 -7.30 6.10 14.70
CA THR A 2 -8.47 6.07 13.79
C THR A 2 -9.04 4.65 13.72
N GLU A 3 -10.34 4.49 13.51
CA GLU A 3 -11.02 3.18 13.47
C GLU A 3 -10.40 2.22 12.43
N SER A 4 -9.96 2.76 11.29
CA SER A 4 -9.26 2.01 10.23
C SER A 4 -7.93 1.40 10.68
N ALA A 5 -7.17 2.09 11.54
CA ALA A 5 -5.91 1.58 12.07
C ALA A 5 -6.14 0.41 13.04
N ARG A 6 -7.25 0.46 13.79
CA ARG A 6 -7.68 -0.64 14.65
C ARG A 6 -8.11 -1.86 13.82
N GLN A 7 -8.91 -1.66 12.77
CA GLN A 7 -9.32 -2.74 11.87
C GLN A 7 -8.11 -3.46 11.24
N LEU A 8 -7.09 -2.71 10.81
CA LEU A 8 -5.86 -3.28 10.25
C LEU A 8 -4.99 -3.99 11.29
N ALA A 9 -5.01 -3.57 12.55
CA ALA A 9 -4.27 -4.22 13.64
C ALA A 9 -4.97 -5.48 14.18
N GLU A 10 -6.29 -5.55 14.05
CA GLU A 10 -7.14 -6.66 14.54
C GLU A 10 -7.50 -7.68 13.45
N ALA A 11 -7.15 -7.42 12.20
CA ALA A 11 -7.38 -8.34 11.09
C ALA A 11 -6.54 -9.60 11.20
N ASP A 12 -7.10 -10.73 10.71
CA ASP A 12 -6.35 -11.96 10.54
C ASP A 12 -5.11 -11.73 9.68
N ASP A 13 -3.99 -12.33 10.09
CA ASP A 13 -2.68 -12.12 9.45
C ASP A 13 -2.71 -12.44 7.94
N GLU A 14 -3.50 -13.45 7.56
CA GLU A 14 -3.70 -13.90 6.18
C GLU A 14 -4.39 -12.88 5.25
N LEU A 15 -5.05 -11.88 5.82
CA LEU A 15 -5.71 -10.81 5.06
C LEU A 15 -4.89 -9.51 5.05
N ARG A 16 -3.82 -9.43 5.83
CA ARG A 16 -2.93 -8.27 5.88
C ARG A 16 -1.83 -8.38 4.85
N VAL A 17 -1.57 -7.28 4.17
CA VAL A 17 -0.40 -7.12 3.29
C VAL A 17 0.38 -5.90 3.72
N THR A 18 1.69 -6.06 3.92
CA THR A 18 2.59 -4.97 4.35
C THR A 18 3.79 -4.77 3.42
N ALA A 19 4.04 -5.70 2.49
CA ALA A 19 5.08 -5.53 1.48
C ALA A 19 4.59 -4.57 0.39
N LEU A 20 5.39 -3.55 0.06
CA LEU A 20 4.96 -2.49 -0.87
C LEU A 20 4.63 -3.00 -2.27
N GLU A 21 5.43 -3.93 -2.80
CA GLU A 21 5.17 -4.53 -4.11
C GLU A 21 3.84 -5.30 -4.14
N GLU A 22 3.56 -6.09 -3.09
CA GLU A 22 2.29 -6.79 -2.96
C GLU A 22 1.11 -5.84 -2.79
N ILE A 23 1.30 -4.74 -2.06
CA ILE A 23 0.31 -3.66 -1.92
C ILE A 23 0.03 -3.00 -3.27
N LEU A 24 1.07 -2.66 -4.04
CA LEU A 24 0.93 -2.05 -5.36
C LEU A 24 0.16 -2.98 -6.31
N LEU A 25 0.49 -4.26 -6.33
CA LEU A 25 -0.21 -5.25 -7.13
C LEU A 25 -1.65 -5.48 -6.65
N SER A 26 -1.89 -5.54 -5.34
CA SER A 26 -3.21 -5.72 -4.76
C SER A 26 -4.10 -4.50 -4.99
N ALA A 27 -3.53 -3.30 -4.89
CA ALA A 27 -4.15 -2.05 -5.32
C ALA A 27 -4.45 -2.13 -6.80
N TYR A 28 -3.48 -2.43 -7.67
CA TYR A 28 -3.65 -2.59 -9.12
C TYR A 28 -4.54 -3.78 -9.54
N ASP A 29 -4.93 -4.68 -8.65
CA ASP A 29 -5.86 -5.75 -8.99
C ASP A 29 -7.25 -5.52 -8.35
N GLY A 30 -7.42 -4.44 -7.56
CA GLY A 30 -8.67 -4.11 -6.88
C GLY A 30 -8.98 -5.01 -5.68
N ARG A 31 -7.96 -5.69 -5.15
CA ARG A 31 -8.09 -6.72 -4.11
C ARG A 31 -8.14 -6.15 -2.70
N LEU A 32 -7.81 -4.87 -2.52
CA LEU A 32 -7.83 -4.20 -1.23
C LEU A 32 -9.22 -3.69 -0.87
N ASP A 33 -9.64 -3.96 0.36
CA ASP A 33 -10.79 -3.31 1.00
C ASP A 33 -10.38 -1.99 1.68
N LEU A 34 -9.18 -1.99 2.28
CA LEU A 34 -8.58 -0.87 3.01
C LEU A 34 -7.11 -0.74 2.64
N LEU A 35 -6.62 0.48 2.50
CA LEU A 35 -5.21 0.82 2.38
C LEU A 35 -4.87 1.98 3.32
N MET A 36 -3.88 1.78 4.17
CA MET A 36 -3.20 2.86 4.91
C MET A 36 -1.90 3.22 4.20
N VAL A 37 -1.63 4.51 4.06
CA VAL A 37 -0.44 5.05 3.38
C VAL A 37 0.18 6.18 4.20
N ALA A 38 1.50 6.20 4.31
CA ALA A 38 2.23 7.21 5.06
C ALA A 38 2.06 8.59 4.39
N SER A 39 1.82 9.62 5.20
CA SER A 39 1.69 11.01 4.72
C SER A 39 2.97 11.84 4.87
N ASP A 40 3.96 11.29 5.58
CA ASP A 40 5.18 11.95 6.03
C ASP A 40 6.46 11.28 5.49
N GLU A 41 6.31 10.29 4.62
CA GLU A 41 7.42 9.58 3.97
C GLU A 41 7.16 9.43 2.47
N TYR A 42 8.22 9.12 1.73
CA TYR A 42 8.19 8.85 0.30
C TYR A 42 8.99 7.59 0.01
N VAL A 43 8.48 6.74 -0.88
CA VAL A 43 9.25 5.59 -1.39
C VAL A 43 9.45 5.78 -2.88
N TRP A 44 10.66 6.15 -3.28
CA TRP A 44 10.99 6.39 -4.68
C TRP A 44 11.18 5.10 -5.44
N GLY A 45 10.69 5.04 -6.67
CA GLY A 45 10.91 3.90 -7.54
C GLY A 45 10.04 3.93 -8.78
N SER A 46 9.85 2.76 -9.38
CA SER A 46 8.98 2.56 -10.53
C SER A 46 8.08 1.34 -10.33
N PHE A 47 6.87 1.40 -10.86
CA PHE A 47 5.93 0.28 -10.83
C PHE A 47 5.43 -0.05 -12.25
N ASP A 48 5.75 -1.26 -12.71
CA ASP A 48 5.22 -1.81 -13.95
C ASP A 48 4.14 -2.86 -13.66
N PRO A 49 2.85 -2.51 -13.84
CA PRO A 49 1.76 -3.47 -13.60
C PRO A 49 1.68 -4.57 -14.66
N SER A 50 2.27 -4.38 -15.85
CA SER A 50 2.28 -5.38 -16.92
C SER A 50 3.31 -6.48 -16.65
N GLU A 51 4.47 -6.10 -16.11
CA GLU A 51 5.50 -7.04 -15.64
C GLU A 51 5.25 -7.51 -14.19
N ARG A 52 4.26 -6.92 -13.53
CA ARG A 52 3.91 -7.15 -12.12
C ARG A 52 5.09 -6.95 -11.17
N GLN A 53 5.86 -5.89 -11.42
CA GLN A 53 7.09 -5.61 -10.68
C GLN A 53 7.10 -4.19 -10.14
N ALA A 54 7.59 -4.02 -8.93
CA ALA A 54 8.00 -2.73 -8.37
C ALA A 54 9.51 -2.71 -8.13
N ILE A 55 10.18 -1.63 -8.55
CA ILE A 55 11.61 -1.42 -8.31
C ILE A 55 11.74 -0.24 -7.37
N ILE A 56 12.32 -0.47 -6.19
CA ILE A 56 12.57 0.56 -5.18
C ILE A 56 13.96 1.16 -5.39
N SER A 57 14.03 2.47 -5.46
CA SER A 57 15.26 3.26 -5.57
C SER A 57 15.69 3.77 -4.19
N ALA A 58 16.98 3.68 -3.86
CA ALA A 58 17.51 4.20 -2.60
C ALA A 58 17.45 5.74 -2.51
N GLU A 59 17.55 6.40 -3.66
CA GLU A 59 17.42 7.85 -3.82
C GLU A 59 16.55 8.14 -5.03
N ARG A 60 15.88 9.30 -5.06
CA ARG A 60 15.03 9.72 -6.17
C ARG A 60 15.84 9.87 -7.46
N ALA A 61 15.54 9.06 -8.48
CA ALA A 61 16.12 9.16 -9.81
C ALA A 61 15.16 9.85 -10.81
N PRO A 62 15.68 10.35 -11.96
CA PRO A 62 14.82 10.84 -13.03
C PRO A 62 13.89 9.74 -13.56
N GLY A 63 12.58 10.00 -13.51
CA GLY A 63 11.56 9.03 -13.91
C GLY A 63 10.95 8.26 -12.74
N ASP A 64 11.54 8.33 -11.54
CA ASP A 64 10.93 7.73 -10.35
C ASP A 64 9.65 8.47 -9.97
N GLU A 65 8.67 7.67 -9.56
CA GLU A 65 7.44 8.10 -8.90
C GLU A 65 7.51 7.80 -7.40
N ASP A 66 6.59 8.39 -6.64
CA ASP A 66 6.36 7.98 -5.26
C ASP A 66 5.44 6.75 -5.26
N LEU A 67 6.00 5.60 -4.89
CA LEU A 67 5.30 4.34 -4.87
C LEU A 67 4.16 4.29 -3.84
N LEU A 68 4.23 5.11 -2.78
CA LEU A 68 3.16 5.25 -1.80
C LEU A 68 1.95 5.96 -2.42
N ASP A 69 2.19 7.12 -3.07
CA ASP A 69 1.15 7.85 -3.81
C ASP A 69 0.60 6.99 -4.97
N ARG A 70 1.48 6.26 -5.67
CA ARG A 70 1.09 5.34 -6.74
C ARG A 70 0.11 4.27 -6.26
N ALA A 71 0.38 3.66 -5.10
CA ALA A 71 -0.52 2.69 -4.47
C ALA A 71 -1.86 3.32 -4.08
N ALA A 72 -1.84 4.53 -3.48
CA ALA A 72 -3.05 5.26 -3.11
C ALA A 72 -3.94 5.57 -4.34
N VAL A 73 -3.34 6.04 -5.43
CA VAL A 73 -4.04 6.35 -6.68
C VAL A 73 -4.69 5.09 -7.28
N GLU A 74 -3.96 3.98 -7.37
CA GLU A 74 -4.51 2.72 -7.87
C GLU A 74 -5.66 2.21 -7.00
N ALA A 75 -5.49 2.26 -5.67
CA ALA A 75 -6.51 1.85 -4.71
C ALA A 75 -7.80 2.69 -4.84
N LEU A 76 -7.67 4.02 -4.88
CA LEU A 76 -8.81 4.93 -5.05
C LEU A 76 -9.58 4.67 -6.34
N ARG A 77 -8.86 4.41 -7.45
CA ARG A 77 -9.47 4.08 -8.76
C ARG A 77 -10.35 2.83 -8.71
N ARG A 78 -10.16 1.95 -7.73
CA ARG A 78 -10.87 0.68 -7.58
C ARG A 78 -11.83 0.65 -6.40
N GLY A 79 -12.09 1.81 -5.80
CA GLY A 79 -13.01 1.93 -4.67
C GLY A 79 -12.49 1.29 -3.39
N THR A 80 -11.18 1.14 -3.24
CA THR A 80 -10.57 0.81 -1.95
C THR A 80 -10.66 2.03 -1.04
N ARG A 81 -10.92 1.81 0.26
CA ARG A 81 -10.87 2.87 1.26
C ARG A 81 -9.41 3.23 1.54
N VAL A 82 -9.02 4.49 1.35
CA VAL A 82 -7.64 4.94 1.59
C VAL A 82 -7.59 5.87 2.80
N HIS A 83 -6.67 5.62 3.72
CA HIS A 83 -6.40 6.47 4.88
C HIS A 83 -4.94 6.88 4.94
N LEU A 84 -4.72 8.18 5.06
CA LEU A 84 -3.40 8.74 5.35
C LEU A 84 -3.12 8.71 6.85
N ALA A 85 -1.89 8.36 7.23
CA ALA A 85 -1.41 8.38 8.60
C ALA A 85 0.09 8.68 8.63
N GLU A 86 0.63 9.05 9.79
CA GLU A 86 2.08 9.06 10.02
C GLU A 86 2.63 7.63 9.93
N ALA A 87 3.84 7.46 9.38
CA ALA A 87 4.44 6.15 9.14
C ALA A 87 4.53 5.29 10.42
N ASP A 88 4.77 5.91 11.57
CA ASP A 88 4.84 5.26 12.88
C ASP A 88 3.52 4.61 13.35
N ARG A 89 2.39 4.97 12.71
CA ARG A 89 1.06 4.41 12.97
C ARG A 89 0.64 3.37 11.93
N ILE A 90 1.47 3.12 10.92
CA ILE A 90 1.19 2.15 9.87
C ILE A 90 1.91 0.84 10.22
N PRO A 91 1.19 -0.29 10.27
CA PRO A 91 1.82 -1.57 10.51
C PRO A 91 2.82 -1.95 9.40
N GLY A 92 3.98 -2.49 9.77
CA GLY A 92 5.04 -2.87 8.83
C GLY A 92 6.08 -1.77 8.67
N GLU A 93 7.01 -1.95 7.72
CA GLU A 93 8.16 -1.05 7.52
C GLU A 93 8.14 -0.33 6.17
N SER A 94 7.12 -0.58 5.34
CA SER A 94 7.08 -0.07 3.97
C SER A 94 6.43 1.31 3.82
N GLY A 95 5.90 1.87 4.91
CA GLY A 95 5.06 3.07 4.88
C GLY A 95 3.64 2.82 4.33
N ALA A 96 3.25 1.56 4.07
CA ALA A 96 1.89 1.20 3.68
C ALA A 96 1.43 -0.14 4.27
N ALA A 97 0.13 -0.27 4.51
CA ALA A 97 -0.49 -1.51 4.94
C ALA A 97 -1.89 -1.66 4.35
N GLY A 98 -2.20 -2.84 3.83
CA GLY A 98 -3.47 -3.14 3.19
C GLY A 98 -4.24 -4.26 3.89
N LEU A 99 -5.56 -4.20 3.79
CA LEU A 99 -6.46 -5.31 4.11
C LEU A 99 -7.09 -5.82 2.81
N LEU A 100 -6.96 -7.11 2.55
CA LEU A 100 -7.57 -7.78 1.40
C LEU A 100 -9.07 -7.99 1.60
N ARG A 101 -9.84 -7.97 0.50
CA ARG A 101 -11.27 -8.29 0.50
C ARG A 101 -11.54 -9.76 0.81
N TYR A 102 -10.65 -10.65 0.39
CA TYR A 102 -10.73 -12.10 0.54
C TYR A 102 -9.31 -12.69 0.61
N SER A 103 -9.14 -13.78 1.36
CA SER A 103 -7.90 -14.58 1.36
C SER A 103 -7.89 -15.49 0.12
N LEU A 104 -6.74 -15.60 -0.53
CA LEU A 104 -6.52 -16.64 -1.55
C LEU A 104 -5.85 -17.82 -0.85
N THR A 105 -6.67 -18.73 -0.31
CA THR A 105 -6.24 -20.07 0.12
C THR A 105 -6.29 -21.03 -1.06
#